data_AF-A0A927G5T0-F1
#
_entry.id   AF-A0A927G5T0-F1
#
_cell.length_a   1.000
_cell.length_b   1.000
_cell.length_c   1.000
_cell.angle_alpha   90.00
_cell.angle_beta   90.00
_cell.angle_gamma   90.00
#
_symmetry.space_group_name_H-M   'P 1'
#
loop_
_entity.id
_entity.type
_entity.pdbx_description
1 polymer ?
#
loop_
_entity_poly.entity_id
_entity_poly.type
_entity_poly.pdbx_seq_one_letter_code
_entity_poly.pdbx_strand_id
1 'polypeptide(L)' 'MSKNNPQKSNELAGRYYQVDDYQNQDELASGLAMTHEQVSDSYMEGEIKAVIDDVNGKNIEVPREGYEQE' A
#
# COMPACT_ATOMS: atom_id res chain seq x y z
N MET A 1 -27.81 8.60 2.51
CA MET A 1 -26.62 8.79 1.65
C MET A 1 -27.10 9.13 0.25
N SER A 2 -26.88 10.37 -0.19
CA SER A 2 -27.34 10.82 -1.52
C SER A 2 -26.38 10.27 -2.58
N LYS A 3 -26.95 9.62 -3.59
CA LYS A 3 -26.25 8.82 -4.59
C LYS A 3 -25.94 9.68 -5.83
N ASN A 4 -24.66 9.67 -6.23
CA ASN A 4 -24.12 10.04 -7.54
C ASN A 4 -24.10 11.53 -7.93
N ASN A 5 -23.03 12.24 -7.54
CA ASN A 5 -22.56 13.39 -8.31
C ASN A 5 -21.45 12.91 -9.27
N PRO A 6 -21.73 12.73 -10.58
CA PRO A 6 -20.76 12.18 -11.53
C PRO A 6 -19.47 13.03 -11.65
N GLN A 7 -19.55 14.32 -11.34
CA GLN A 7 -18.39 15.22 -11.33
C GLN A 7 -17.35 14.79 -10.29
N LYS A 8 -17.77 14.51 -9.04
CA LYS A 8 -16.88 14.00 -7.98
C LYS A 8 -16.26 12.64 -8.33
N SER A 9 -17.00 11.78 -9.03
CA SER A 9 -16.49 10.46 -9.44
C SER A 9 -15.41 10.58 -10.50
N ASN A 10 -15.54 11.54 -11.43
CA ASN A 10 -14.52 11.82 -12.44
C ASN A 10 -13.27 12.49 -11.84
N GLU A 11 -13.43 13.32 -10.80
CA GLU A 11 -12.30 13.90 -10.06
C GLU A 11 -11.50 12.84 -9.27
N LEU A 12 -12.17 11.77 -8.82
CA LEU A 12 -11.57 10.64 -8.12
C LEU A 12 -10.75 9.74 -9.06
N ALA A 13 -11.31 9.45 -10.24
CA ALA A 13 -10.72 8.54 -11.21
C ALA A 13 -9.50 9.20 -11.87
N GLY A 14 -8.31 8.64 -11.64
CA GLY A 14 -7.07 9.13 -12.23
C GLY A 14 -6.37 10.23 -11.44
N ARG A 15 -6.79 10.51 -10.20
CA ARG A 15 -5.97 11.29 -9.27
C ARG A 15 -4.70 10.50 -8.95
N TYR A 16 -3.57 11.22 -8.90
CA TYR A 16 -2.29 10.72 -8.43
C TYR A 16 -1.91 11.44 -7.13
N TYR A 17 -0.95 10.85 -6.41
CA TYR A 17 -0.36 11.48 -5.23
C TYR A 17 0.13 12.90 -5.53
N GLN A 18 -0.14 13.83 -4.60
CA GLN A 18 0.39 15.18 -4.57
C GLN A 18 1.04 15.44 -3.21
N VAL A 19 2.09 16.27 -3.16
CA VAL A 19 2.85 16.53 -1.92
C VAL A 19 1.95 17.05 -0.78
N ASP A 20 0.97 17.89 -1.11
CA ASP A 20 0.02 18.44 -0.14
C ASP A 20 -0.92 17.38 0.46
N ASP A 21 -1.00 16.17 -0.13
CA ASP A 21 -1.84 15.07 0.37
C ASP A 21 -1.42 14.61 1.77
N TYR A 22 -0.16 14.81 2.16
CA TYR A 22 0.32 14.52 3.52
C TYR A 22 -0.38 15.37 4.61
N GLN A 23 -0.91 16.54 4.25
CA GLN A 23 -1.59 17.45 5.18
C GLN A 23 -3.11 17.38 5.06
N ASN A 24 -3.62 16.67 4.05
CA ASN A 24 -5.03 16.62 3.74
C ASN A 24 -5.74 15.53 4.56
N GLN A 25 -6.91 15.84 5.11
CA GLN A 25 -7.71 14.92 5.93
C GLN A 25 -8.73 14.10 5.12
N ASP A 26 -8.80 14.31 3.80
CA ASP A 26 -9.60 13.48 2.90
C ASP A 26 -9.04 12.04 2.83
N GLU A 27 -9.92 11.05 2.78
CA GLU A 27 -9.54 9.64 2.89
C GLU A 27 -8.72 9.17 1.69
N LEU A 28 -9.07 9.63 0.48
CA LEU A 28 -8.28 9.33 -0.70
C LEU A 28 -6.88 9.97 -0.64
N ALA A 29 -6.80 11.22 -0.18
CA ALA A 29 -5.52 11.91 0.00
C ALA A 29 -4.64 11.16 1.02
N SER A 30 -5.24 10.77 2.13
CA SER A 30 -4.58 10.01 3.20
C SER A 30 -4.06 8.66 2.69
N GLY A 31 -4.85 7.94 1.90
CA GLY A 31 -4.42 6.67 1.28
C GLY A 31 -3.30 6.84 0.25
N LEU A 32 -3.37 7.89 -0.58
CA LEU A 32 -2.31 8.21 -1.55
C LEU A 32 -1.00 8.57 -0.84
N ALA A 33 -1.06 9.42 0.19
CA ALA A 33 0.10 9.80 0.98
C ALA A 33 0.71 8.60 1.72
N MET A 34 -0.13 7.75 2.33
CA MET A 34 0.32 6.55 3.04
C MET A 34 1.03 5.56 2.13
N THR A 35 0.53 5.33 0.91
CA THR A 35 1.20 4.42 -0.04
C THR A 35 2.49 5.02 -0.60
N HIS A 36 2.55 6.34 -0.80
CA HIS A 36 3.77 7.04 -1.17
C HIS A 36 4.86 6.92 -0.08
N GLU A 37 4.48 7.07 1.19
CA GLU A 37 5.36 6.86 2.35
C GLU A 37 5.85 5.41 2.41
N GLN A 38 4.96 4.41 2.34
CA GLN A 38 5.34 3.00 2.36
C GLN A 38 6.37 2.63 1.27
N VAL A 39 6.20 3.16 0.05
CA VAL A 39 7.15 2.95 -1.06
C VAL A 39 8.50 3.63 -0.77
N SER A 40 8.47 4.84 -0.22
CA SER A 40 9.67 5.61 0.11
C SER A 40 10.45 4.95 1.24
N ASP A 41 9.77 4.49 2.28
CA ASP A 41 10.34 3.76 3.41
C ASP A 41 10.95 2.44 2.93
N SER A 42 10.23 1.68 2.11
CA SER A 42 10.75 0.43 1.53
C SER A 42 12.00 0.65 0.68
N TYR A 43 12.08 1.79 -0.02
CA TYR A 43 13.25 2.16 -0.83
C TYR A 43 14.45 2.59 0.04
N MET A 44 14.21 3.36 1.10
CA MET A 44 15.26 3.92 1.95
C MET A 44 15.75 2.94 3.03
N GLU A 45 14.81 2.26 3.69
CA GLU A 45 15.05 1.42 4.88
C GLU A 45 15.01 -0.08 4.56
N GLY A 46 14.40 -0.46 3.42
CA GLY A 46 14.15 -1.86 3.05
C GLY A 46 12.81 -2.39 3.56
N GLU A 47 12.50 -3.65 3.23
CA GLU A 47 11.22 -4.30 3.59
C GLU A 47 11.37 -5.23 4.80
N ILE A 48 10.36 -5.26 5.68
CA ILE A 48 10.21 -6.34 6.67
C ILE A 48 9.59 -7.54 5.96
N LYS A 49 10.38 -8.59 5.76
CA LYS A 49 9.90 -9.84 5.14
C LYS A 49 9.15 -10.71 6.15
N ALA A 50 8.11 -11.39 5.68
CA ALA A 50 7.48 -12.46 6.43
C ALA A 50 8.45 -13.66 6.53
N VAL A 51 8.64 -14.16 7.75
CA VAL A 51 9.43 -15.37 8.03
C VAL A 51 8.59 -16.34 8.85
N ILE A 52 8.81 -17.64 8.61
CA ILE A 52 8.28 -18.72 9.43
C ILE A 52 9.37 -19.10 10.43
N ASP A 53 9.01 -19.16 11.72
CA ASP A 53 9.91 -19.71 12.73
C ASP A 53 9.83 -21.23 12.68
N ASP A 54 10.96 -21.88 12.38
CA ASP A 54 11.08 -23.34 12.49
C ASP A 54 11.09 -23.75 13.96
N VAL A 55 10.70 -24.99 14.28
CA VAL A 55 10.74 -25.53 15.65
C VAL A 55 12.14 -25.51 16.28
N ASN A 56 13.18 -25.33 15.45
CA ASN A 56 14.58 -25.18 15.84
C ASN A 56 15.02 -23.70 16.00
N GLY A 57 14.10 -22.74 15.93
CA GLY A 57 14.36 -21.30 16.09
C GLY A 57 15.03 -20.65 14.87
N LYS A 58 14.85 -21.24 13.68
CA LYS A 58 15.42 -20.71 12.43
C LYS A 58 14.33 -19.98 11.64
N ASN A 59 14.61 -18.73 11.28
CA ASN A 59 13.78 -17.97 10.35
C ASN A 59 13.90 -18.54 8.93
N ILE A 60 12.77 -18.98 8.36
CA ILE A 60 12.64 -19.40 6.97
C ILE A 60 11.91 -18.29 6.21
N GLU A 61 12.56 -17.68 5.21
CA GLU A 61 11.90 -16.69 4.35
C GLU A 61 10.77 -17.36 3.55
N VAL A 62 9.60 -16.72 3.49
CA VAL A 62 8.50 -17.18 2.63
C VAL A 62 8.85 -16.89 1.17
N PRO A 63 8.87 -17.91 0.29
CA PRO A 63 9.14 -17.70 -1.14
C PRO A 63 8.12 -16.75 -1.77
N ARG A 64 8.58 -15.83 -2.63
CA ARG A 64 7.71 -14.93 -3.41
C ARG A 64 7.30 -15.58 -4.73
N GLU A 65 6.83 -16.81 -4.66
CA GLU A 65 6.41 -17.61 -5.81
C GLU A 65 4.91 -17.92 -5.70
N GLY A 66 4.23 -18.01 -6.85
CA GLY A 66 2.84 -18.41 -6.89
C GLY A 66 2.68 -19.90 -6.56
N TYR A 67 1.46 -20.32 -6.21
CA TYR A 67 1.14 -21.75 -6.15
C TYR A 67 1.27 -22.37 -7.54
N GLU A 68 2.29 -23.20 -7.75
CA GLU A 68 2.33 -24.11 -8.88
C GLU A 68 1.34 -25.26 -8.61
N GLN A 69 0.34 -25.42 -9.48
CA GLN A 69 -0.54 -26.60 -9.46
C GLN A 69 0.18 -27.72 -10.22
N GLU A 70 0.39 -28.87 -9.57
CA GLU A 70 0.89 -30.10 -10.23
C GLU A 70 -0.11 -30.65 -11.27
#